data_AF-A0A060BS50-F1
#
_entry.id   AF-A0A060BS50-F1
#
_cell.length_a   1.000
_cell.length_b   1.000
_cell.length_c   1.000
_cell.angle_alpha   90.00
_cell.angle_beta   90.00
_cell.angle_gamma   90.00
#
_symmetry.space_group_name_H-M   'P 1'
#
loop_
_entity.id
_entity.type
_entity.pdbx_description
1 polymer ?
#
loop_
_entity_poly.entity_id
_entity_poly.type
_entity_poly.pdbx_seq_one_letter_code
_entity_poly.pdbx_strand_id
1 'polypeptide(L)'
;MPDPVGHLEPMPQATIDAIGRARAVIAERLAKLKAEYPPVGSLMLTGHAHIDLAWLWPVAETRRKVRRTFSSQIRLMDLYEDFTFNQSSAQAYHWVKQDDPELFERIRERVAEGRWDVVGGSWLEPDSQVTGGEAYVRQLFYGQRFFQSTSASGTPPPG
;
A
#
# COMPACT_ATOMS: atom_id res chain seq x y z
N MET A 1 34.27 -17.36 -0.70
CA MET A 1 32.96 -16.93 -0.17
C MET A 1 33.24 -16.00 0.99
N PRO A 2 32.80 -14.73 0.99
CA PRO A 2 32.85 -13.92 2.20
C PRO A 2 32.00 -14.59 3.29
N ASP A 3 32.47 -14.51 4.53
CA ASP A 3 31.86 -15.08 5.74
C ASP A 3 30.39 -14.63 5.88
N PRO A 4 29.44 -15.51 6.26
CA PRO A 4 28.06 -15.11 6.45
C PRO A 4 28.01 -14.11 7.61
N VAL A 5 27.48 -12.91 7.33
CA VAL A 5 27.21 -11.77 8.23
C VAL A 5 27.48 -12.11 9.70
N GLY A 6 28.63 -11.67 10.20
CA GLY A 6 29.10 -11.97 11.55
C GLY A 6 28.02 -11.66 12.60
N HIS A 7 28.00 -12.49 13.65
CA HIS A 7 27.14 -12.28 14.81
C HIS A 7 27.30 -10.83 15.31
N LEU A 8 26.22 -10.06 15.24
CA LEU A 8 26.20 -8.73 15.84
C LEU A 8 26.29 -8.91 17.35
N GLU A 9 27.42 -8.51 17.92
CA GLU A 9 27.60 -8.45 19.37
C GLU A 9 26.50 -7.57 19.99
N PRO A 10 25.96 -7.94 21.17
CA PRO A 10 24.99 -7.11 21.87
C PRO A 10 25.54 -5.70 22.09
N MET A 11 24.71 -4.68 21.84
CA MET A 11 25.13 -3.30 22.09
C MET A 11 25.53 -3.11 23.58
N PRO A 12 26.64 -2.41 23.86
CA PRO A 12 27.03 -2.11 25.23
C PRO A 12 25.91 -1.39 25.99
N GLN A 13 25.71 -1.73 27.27
CA GLN A 13 24.68 -1.12 28.10
C GLN A 13 24.78 0.41 28.14
N ALA A 14 26.00 0.95 28.20
CA ALA A 14 26.23 2.40 28.17
C ALA A 14 25.69 3.06 26.89
N THR A 15 25.74 2.37 25.75
CA THR A 15 25.17 2.83 24.47
C THR A 15 23.66 2.82 24.52
N ILE A 16 23.05 1.76 25.06
CA ILE A 16 21.59 1.65 25.24
C ILE A 16 21.10 2.80 26.14
N ASP A 17 21.79 3.05 27.25
CA ASP A 17 21.45 4.13 28.18
C ASP A 17 21.60 5.51 27.55
N ALA A 18 22.65 5.71 26.74
CA ALA A 18 22.86 6.95 26.00
C ALA A 18 21.75 7.21 24.97
N ILE A 19 21.32 6.18 24.24
CA ILE A 19 20.17 6.25 23.31
C ILE A 19 18.89 6.60 24.08
N GLY A 20 18.67 5.97 25.24
CA GLY A 20 17.53 6.27 26.11
C GLY A 20 17.47 7.75 26.51
N ARG A 21 18.61 8.30 26.97
CA ARG A 21 18.73 9.73 27.30
C ARG A 21 18.49 10.63 26.09
N ALA A 22 19.08 10.31 24.94
CA ALA A 22 18.89 11.08 23.71
C ALA A 22 17.41 11.10 23.26
N ARG A 23 16.72 9.95 23.33
CA ARG A 23 15.28 9.85 23.01
C ARG A 23 14.44 10.72 23.94
N ALA A 24 14.74 10.73 25.24
CA ALA A 24 14.03 11.57 26.20
C ALA A 24 14.18 13.07 25.87
N VAL A 25 15.41 13.51 25.55
CA VAL A 25 15.68 14.90 25.16
C VAL A 25 14.93 15.29 23.89
N ILE A 26 14.92 14.42 22.87
CA ILE A 26 14.19 14.67 21.61
C ILE A 26 12.69 14.75 21.87
N ALA A 27 12.13 13.83 22.67
CA ALA A 27 10.70 13.81 22.99
C ALA A 27 10.26 15.08 23.72
N GLU A 28 11.04 15.53 24.71
CA GLU A 28 10.77 16.78 25.44
C GLU A 28 10.78 18.00 24.51
N ARG A 29 11.81 18.10 23.65
CA ARG A 29 11.92 19.22 22.69
C ARG A 29 10.80 19.21 21.66
N LEU A 30 10.40 18.03 21.17
CA LEU A 30 9.28 17.89 20.24
C LEU A 30 7.95 18.29 20.90
N ALA A 31 7.75 17.94 22.16
CA ALA A 31 6.56 18.36 22.91
C ALA A 31 6.49 19.89 23.07
N LYS A 32 7.62 20.54 23.35
CA LYS A 32 7.70 22.02 23.40
C LYS A 32 7.35 22.65 22.06
N LEU A 33 7.91 22.14 20.96
CA LEU A 33 7.60 22.62 19.61
C LEU A 33 6.11 22.46 19.27
N LYS A 34 5.49 21.33 19.62
CA LYS A 34 4.05 21.12 19.41
C LYS A 34 3.18 22.07 20.24
N ALA A 35 3.63 22.47 21.42
CA ALA A 35 2.91 23.44 22.25
C ALA A 35 3.03 24.87 21.72
N GLU A 36 4.22 25.25 21.23
CA GLU A 36 4.47 26.57 20.65
C GLU A 36 3.82 26.73 19.27
N TYR A 37 3.81 25.65 18.48
CA TYR A 37 3.24 25.59 17.14
C TYR A 37 2.20 24.45 17.07
N PRO A 38 0.98 24.67 17.60
CA PRO A 38 -0.06 23.65 17.57
C PRO A 38 -0.43 23.29 16.12
N PRO A 39 -0.77 22.01 15.85
CA PRO A 39 -1.21 21.60 14.51
C PRO A 39 -2.42 22.40 14.06
N VAL A 40 -2.39 22.90 12.82
CA VAL A 40 -3.52 23.57 12.17
C VAL A 40 -3.96 22.72 10.98
N GLY A 41 -5.21 22.26 11.00
CA GLY A 41 -5.77 21.38 9.97
C GLY A 41 -5.50 19.89 10.22
N SER A 42 -5.63 19.09 9.16
CA SER A 42 -5.47 17.64 9.20
C SER A 42 -4.60 17.16 8.05
N LEU A 43 -3.70 16.22 8.34
CA LEU A 43 -2.85 15.55 7.35
C LEU A 43 -3.30 14.10 7.24
N MET A 44 -3.66 13.69 6.02
CA MET A 44 -3.97 12.30 5.71
C MET A 44 -2.75 11.66 5.06
N LEU A 45 -2.38 10.47 5.53
CA LEU A 45 -1.28 9.68 4.99
C LEU A 45 -1.79 8.29 4.65
N THR A 46 -1.37 7.77 3.52
CA THR A 46 -1.71 6.42 3.06
C THR A 46 -0.51 5.81 2.37
N GLY A 47 -0.33 4.49 2.53
CA GLY A 47 0.59 3.73 1.70
C GLY A 47 0.08 3.66 0.26
N HIS A 48 1.00 3.67 -0.69
CA HIS A 48 0.72 3.44 -2.11
C HIS A 48 1.90 2.72 -2.75
N ALA A 49 1.64 1.84 -3.71
CA ALA A 49 2.69 1.18 -4.49
C ALA A 49 2.34 1.19 -5.98
N HIS A 50 2.92 2.15 -6.68
CA HIS A 50 2.86 2.21 -8.14
C HIS A 50 3.55 0.99 -8.75
N ILE A 51 2.88 0.31 -9.67
CA ILE A 51 3.43 -0.85 -10.38
C ILE A 51 3.02 -0.78 -11.84
N ASP A 52 3.99 -0.49 -12.71
CA ASP A 52 3.79 -0.59 -14.16
C ASP A 52 3.56 -2.05 -14.57
N LEU A 53 2.44 -2.32 -15.25
CA LEU A 53 2.04 -3.69 -15.53
C LEU A 53 2.91 -4.37 -16.60
N ALA A 54 3.49 -3.58 -17.49
CA ALA A 54 4.53 -3.98 -18.42
C ALA A 54 5.43 -2.77 -18.69
N TRP A 55 6.69 -2.85 -18.31
CA TRP A 55 7.67 -1.80 -18.53
C TRP A 55 9.04 -2.41 -18.86
N LEU A 56 9.98 -2.37 -17.92
CA LEU A 56 11.32 -2.96 -18.08
C LEU A 56 11.36 -4.46 -17.75
N TRP A 57 10.21 -5.09 -17.52
CA TRP A 57 10.09 -6.51 -17.22
C TRP A 57 8.84 -7.13 -17.87
N PRO A 58 8.84 -8.45 -18.12
CA PRO A 58 7.66 -9.15 -18.64
C PRO A 58 6.48 -9.10 -17.66
N VAL A 59 5.26 -9.20 -18.20
CA VAL A 59 4.01 -9.26 -17.41
C VAL A 59 4.04 -10.35 -16.33
N ALA A 60 4.67 -11.50 -16.61
CA ALA A 60 4.83 -12.58 -15.63
C ALA A 60 5.59 -12.12 -14.37
N GLU A 61 6.57 -11.23 -14.51
CA GLU A 61 7.25 -10.63 -13.37
C GLU A 61 6.37 -9.63 -12.63
N THR A 62 5.53 -8.88 -13.34
CA THR A 62 4.56 -7.99 -12.69
C THR A 62 3.60 -8.76 -11.81
N ARG A 63 3.07 -9.90 -12.27
CA ARG A 63 2.20 -10.76 -11.44
C ARG A 63 2.90 -11.18 -10.14
N ARG A 64 4.18 -11.59 -10.21
CA ARG A 64 5.00 -11.89 -9.02
C ARG A 64 5.21 -10.66 -8.12
N LYS A 65 5.51 -9.50 -8.70
CA LYS A 65 5.70 -8.23 -7.97
C LYS A 65 4.42 -7.81 -7.25
N VAL A 66 3.28 -7.82 -7.93
CA VAL A 66 1.97 -7.50 -7.36
C VAL A 66 1.67 -8.38 -6.16
N ARG A 67 1.77 -9.71 -6.31
CA ARG A 67 1.54 -10.65 -5.20
C ARG A 67 2.44 -10.35 -4.01
N ARG A 68 3.75 -10.23 -4.23
CA ARG A 68 4.72 -9.92 -3.16
C ARG A 68 4.41 -8.59 -2.47
N THR A 69 4.13 -7.55 -3.25
CA THR A 69 3.80 -6.23 -2.70
C THR A 69 2.55 -6.30 -1.85
N PHE A 70 1.48 -6.92 -2.35
CA PHE A 70 0.21 -7.01 -1.63
C PHE A 70 0.33 -7.85 -0.36
N SER A 71 1.03 -8.98 -0.40
CA SER A 71 1.32 -9.76 0.81
C SER A 71 2.07 -8.95 1.87
N SER A 72 3.06 -8.14 1.45
CA SER A 72 3.78 -7.25 2.37
C SER A 72 2.87 -6.18 2.97
N GLN A 73 1.97 -5.58 2.18
CA GLN A 73 1.04 -4.58 2.71
C GLN A 73 0.04 -5.19 3.69
N ILE A 74 -0.51 -6.37 3.38
CA ILE A 74 -1.36 -7.10 4.31
C ILE A 74 -0.61 -7.40 5.62
N ARG A 75 0.65 -7.83 5.54
CA ARG A 75 1.47 -8.07 6.74
C ARG A 75 1.70 -6.80 7.55
N LEU A 76 1.90 -5.65 6.91
CA LEU A 76 2.00 -4.36 7.59
C LEU A 76 0.68 -3.99 8.28
N MET A 77 -0.46 -4.26 7.65
CA MET A 77 -1.78 -4.06 8.26
C MET A 77 -2.00 -4.96 9.49
N ASP A 78 -1.42 -6.16 9.51
CA ASP A 78 -1.46 -7.06 10.67
C ASP A 78 -0.59 -6.54 11.83
N LEU A 79 0.44 -5.73 11.55
CA LEU A 79 1.39 -5.22 12.55
C LEU A 79 1.04 -3.83 13.08
N TYR A 80 0.40 -3.00 12.27
CA TYR A 80 0.11 -1.60 12.57
C TYR A 80 -1.37 -1.34 12.29
N GLU A 81 -2.19 -1.12 13.33
CA GLU A 81 -3.64 -0.97 13.20
C GLU A 81 -4.06 0.26 12.38
N ASP A 82 -3.31 1.36 12.49
CA ASP A 82 -3.59 2.61 11.78
C ASP A 82 -3.09 2.62 10.34
N PHE A 83 -2.40 1.56 9.89
CA PHE A 83 -1.85 1.53 8.54
C PHE A 83 -2.95 1.36 7.50
N THR A 84 -3.00 2.30 6.56
CA THR A 84 -3.87 2.29 5.38
C THR A 84 -3.04 2.18 4.11
N PHE A 85 -3.61 1.57 3.07
CA PHE A 85 -2.97 1.41 1.77
C PHE A 85 -3.99 1.62 0.66
N ASN A 86 -3.56 2.16 -0.48
CA ASN A 86 -4.40 2.26 -1.66
C ASN A 86 -3.73 1.65 -2.88
N GLN A 87 -4.57 1.17 -3.82
CA GLN A 87 -4.08 0.73 -5.13
C GLN A 87 -5.08 0.95 -6.27
N SER A 88 -4.53 1.33 -7.43
CA SER A 88 -5.19 2.01 -8.55
C SER A 88 -5.70 1.11 -9.69
N SER A 89 -5.04 -0.02 -9.97
CA SER A 89 -5.28 -0.79 -11.20
C SER A 89 -6.10 -2.06 -10.95
N ALA A 90 -7.30 -2.16 -11.52
CA ALA A 90 -8.15 -3.36 -11.40
C ALA A 90 -7.47 -4.64 -11.91
N GLN A 91 -6.63 -4.53 -12.95
CA GLN A 91 -5.89 -5.66 -13.52
C GLN A 91 -4.96 -6.35 -12.49
N ALA A 92 -4.39 -5.59 -11.54
CA ALA A 92 -3.55 -6.15 -10.49
C ALA A 92 -4.36 -7.05 -9.54
N TYR A 93 -5.54 -6.58 -9.12
CA TYR A 93 -6.48 -7.37 -8.32
C TYR A 93 -7.00 -8.59 -9.09
N HIS A 94 -7.29 -8.43 -10.38
CA HIS A 94 -7.69 -9.55 -11.24
C HIS A 94 -6.63 -10.64 -11.29
N TRP A 95 -5.36 -10.28 -11.41
CA TRP A 95 -4.26 -11.26 -11.36
C TRP A 95 -4.10 -11.90 -10.00
N VAL A 96 -4.24 -11.16 -8.91
CA VAL A 96 -4.19 -11.72 -7.55
C VAL A 96 -5.33 -12.70 -7.33
N LYS A 97 -6.56 -12.36 -7.75
CA LYS A 97 -7.72 -13.26 -7.69
C LYS A 97 -7.49 -14.57 -8.44
N GLN A 98 -6.73 -14.55 -9.52
CA GLN A 98 -6.38 -15.75 -10.30
C GLN A 98 -5.22 -16.55 -9.68
N ASP A 99 -4.16 -15.87 -9.27
CA ASP A 99 -2.89 -16.50 -8.86
C ASP A 99 -2.84 -16.86 -7.37
N ASP A 100 -3.62 -16.16 -6.55
CA ASP A 100 -3.61 -16.24 -5.09
C ASP A 100 -4.99 -15.84 -4.50
N PRO A 101 -6.01 -16.71 -4.64
CA PRO A 101 -7.36 -16.40 -4.18
C PRO A 101 -7.45 -16.14 -2.67
N GLU A 102 -6.59 -16.76 -1.87
CA GLU A 102 -6.56 -16.54 -0.42
C GLU A 102 -6.07 -15.12 -0.08
N LEU A 103 -4.97 -14.67 -0.70
CA LEU A 103 -4.53 -13.28 -0.57
C LEU A 103 -5.61 -12.31 -1.04
N PHE A 104 -6.33 -12.66 -2.11
CA PHE A 104 -7.42 -11.83 -2.62
C PHE A 104 -8.56 -11.65 -1.60
N GLU A 105 -8.98 -12.72 -0.92
CA GLU A 105 -10.01 -12.62 0.12
C GLU A 105 -9.52 -11.80 1.33
N ARG A 106 -8.26 -11.97 1.76
CA ARG A 106 -7.67 -11.10 2.79
C ARG A 106 -7.67 -9.63 2.39
N ILE A 107 -7.41 -9.31 1.12
CA ILE A 107 -7.53 -7.94 0.61
C ILE A 107 -8.97 -7.45 0.72
N ARG A 108 -9.96 -8.28 0.34
CA ARG A 108 -11.39 -7.91 0.45
C ARG A 108 -11.81 -7.62 1.89
N GLU A 109 -11.30 -8.37 2.86
CA GLU A 109 -11.50 -8.09 4.28
C GLU A 109 -10.96 -6.71 4.65
N ARG A 110 -9.70 -6.39 4.27
CA ARG A 110 -9.10 -5.07 4.53
C ARG A 110 -9.80 -3.93 3.80
N VAL A 111 -10.38 -4.17 2.63
CA VAL A 111 -11.25 -3.20 1.93
C VAL A 111 -12.53 -2.96 2.72
N ALA A 112 -13.18 -4.01 3.22
CA ALA A 112 -14.40 -3.90 4.01
C ALA A 112 -14.15 -3.18 5.37
N GLU A 113 -12.96 -3.32 5.92
CA GLU A 113 -12.49 -2.60 7.12
C GLU A 113 -12.17 -1.11 6.85
N GLY A 114 -12.13 -0.67 5.59
CA GLY A 114 -11.70 0.69 5.22
C GLY A 114 -10.21 0.94 5.38
N ARG A 115 -9.39 -0.12 5.41
CA ARG A 115 -7.93 -0.02 5.54
C ARG A 115 -7.20 -0.20 4.22
N TRP A 116 -7.90 -0.75 3.22
CA TRP A 116 -7.42 -0.89 1.86
C TRP A 116 -8.35 -0.15 0.89
N ASP A 117 -7.87 0.94 0.33
CA ASP A 117 -8.64 1.75 -0.62
C ASP A 117 -8.41 1.28 -2.05
N VAL A 118 -9.51 1.00 -2.73
CA VAL A 118 -9.51 0.77 -4.18
C VAL A 118 -9.71 2.11 -4.87
N VAL A 119 -8.65 2.64 -5.48
CA VAL A 119 -8.65 3.97 -6.10
C VAL A 119 -8.54 3.87 -7.62
N GLY A 120 -8.69 5.00 -8.33
CA GLY A 120 -8.60 5.10 -9.78
C GLY A 120 -9.86 4.62 -10.51
N GLY A 121 -10.36 3.41 -10.20
CA GLY A 121 -11.59 2.88 -10.79
C GLY A 121 -11.46 2.46 -12.26
N SER A 122 -10.24 2.40 -12.77
CA SER A 122 -9.90 1.99 -14.14
C SER A 122 -9.26 0.60 -14.18
N TRP A 123 -9.27 -0.02 -15.35
CA TRP A 123 -8.66 -1.34 -15.55
C TRP A 123 -7.13 -1.29 -15.43
N LEU A 124 -6.52 -0.30 -16.08
CA LEU A 124 -5.12 0.11 -15.99
C LEU A 124 -5.03 1.57 -15.52
N GLU A 125 -3.83 2.10 -15.43
CA GLU A 125 -3.57 3.55 -15.48
C GLU A 125 -3.25 3.94 -16.94
N PRO A 126 -4.26 4.20 -17.79
CA PRO A 126 -4.03 4.40 -19.22
C PRO A 126 -3.38 5.75 -19.50
N ASP A 127 -2.60 5.80 -20.58
CA ASP A 127 -2.18 7.06 -21.19
C ASP A 127 -3.43 7.88 -21.59
N SER A 128 -3.40 9.19 -21.36
CA SER A 128 -4.55 10.07 -21.61
C SER A 128 -4.48 10.85 -22.92
N GLN A 129 -3.39 10.72 -23.68
CA GLN A 129 -3.12 11.52 -24.89
C GLN A 129 -3.24 10.68 -26.17
N VAL A 130 -2.65 9.48 -26.16
CA VAL A 130 -2.61 8.56 -27.29
C VAL A 130 -3.86 7.69 -27.36
N THR A 131 -4.45 7.40 -26.19
CA THR A 131 -5.61 6.51 -26.10
C THR A 131 -6.87 7.19 -26.67
N GLY A 132 -7.50 6.56 -27.65
CA GLY A 132 -8.78 7.04 -28.18
C GLY A 132 -9.90 7.02 -27.13
N GLY A 133 -10.90 7.89 -27.29
CA GLY A 133 -11.98 8.07 -26.30
C GLY A 133 -12.70 6.78 -25.92
N GLU A 134 -13.06 5.94 -26.89
CA GLU A 134 -13.70 4.63 -26.65
C GLU A 134 -12.81 3.70 -25.82
N ALA A 135 -11.50 3.66 -26.11
CA ALA A 135 -10.56 2.85 -25.35
C ALA A 135 -10.43 3.37 -23.91
N TYR A 136 -10.42 4.69 -23.70
CA TYR A 136 -10.40 5.28 -22.36
C TYR A 136 -11.69 4.98 -21.58
N VAL A 137 -12.85 5.10 -22.22
CA VAL A 137 -14.15 4.72 -21.61
C VAL A 137 -14.16 3.25 -21.20
N ARG A 138 -13.58 2.36 -22.02
CA ARG A 138 -13.47 0.93 -21.67
C ARG A 138 -12.58 0.68 -20.46
N GLN A 139 -11.50 1.44 -20.28
CA GLN A 139 -10.67 1.34 -19.08
C GLN A 139 -11.49 1.60 -17.82
N LEU A 140 -12.28 2.67 -17.81
CA LEU A 140 -13.18 3.00 -16.70
C LEU A 140 -14.29 1.96 -16.55
N PHE A 141 -14.97 1.60 -17.63
CA PHE A 141 -16.10 0.67 -17.61
C PHE A 141 -15.71 -0.71 -17.07
N TYR A 142 -14.62 -1.31 -17.59
CA TYR A 142 -14.18 -2.62 -17.12
C TYR A 142 -13.60 -2.57 -15.70
N GLY A 143 -12.91 -1.49 -15.33
CA GLY A 143 -12.40 -1.28 -13.98
C GLY A 143 -13.54 -1.23 -12.95
N GLN A 144 -14.50 -0.33 -13.15
CA GLN A 144 -15.67 -0.19 -12.29
C GLN A 144 -16.48 -1.48 -12.19
N ARG A 145 -16.75 -2.15 -13.32
CA ARG A 145 -17.49 -3.41 -13.34
C ARG A 145 -16.76 -4.51 -12.54
N PHE A 146 -15.43 -4.58 -12.62
CA PHE A 146 -14.67 -5.55 -11.85
C PHE A 146 -14.81 -5.31 -10.35
N PHE A 147 -14.64 -4.06 -9.89
CA PHE A 147 -14.76 -3.73 -8.48
C PHE A 147 -16.18 -3.94 -7.95
N GLN A 148 -17.21 -3.52 -8.69
CA GLN A 148 -18.61 -3.77 -8.34
C GLN A 148 -18.97 -5.26 -8.26
N SER A 149 -18.40 -6.08 -9.15
CA SER A 149 -18.66 -7.53 -9.13
C SER A 149 -17.90 -8.29 -8.05
N THR A 150 -16.97 -7.63 -7.36
CA THR A 150 -16.11 -8.27 -6.37
C THR A 150 -16.18 -7.63 -4.97
N SER A 151 -16.88 -6.50 -4.82
CA SER A 151 -17.23 -5.94 -3.52
C SER A 151 -18.18 -6.89 -2.78
N ALA A 152 -17.91 -7.16 -1.50
CA ALA A 152 -18.73 -8.08 -0.68
C ALA A 152 -20.13 -7.52 -0.36
N SER A 153 -20.32 -6.22 -0.49
CA SER A 153 -21.62 -5.55 -0.48
C SER A 153 -21.80 -4.88 -1.84
N GLY A 154 -23.03 -4.82 -2.35
CA GLY A 154 -23.38 -4.04 -3.55
C GLY A 154 -23.24 -2.51 -3.35
N THR A 155 -22.36 -2.09 -2.44
CA THR A 155 -22.03 -0.69 -2.16
C THR A 155 -20.96 -0.27 -3.17
N PRO A 156 -21.25 0.70 -4.05
CA PRO A 156 -20.27 1.21 -4.98
C PRO A 156 -19.10 1.85 -4.22
N PRO A 157 -17.88 1.88 -4.81
CA PRO A 157 -16.76 2.59 -4.21
C PRO A 157 -17.11 4.06 -3.98
N PRO A 158 -16.59 4.71 -2.94
CA PRO A 158 -16.83 6.13 -2.71
C PRO A 158 -16.36 6.94 -3.93
N GLY A 159 -17.25 7.83 -4.39
CA GLY A 159 -17.00 8.75 -5.50
C GLY A 159 -16.21 9.98 -5.09
#